data_AF-A0A059LBN9-F1
#
_entry.id   AF-A0A059LBN9-F1
#
_cell.length_a   1.000
_cell.length_b   1.000
_cell.length_c   1.000
_cell.angle_alpha   90.00
_cell.angle_beta   90.00
_cell.angle_gamma   90.00
#
_symmetry.space_group_name_H-M   'P 1'
#
loop_
_entity.id
_entity.type
_entity.pdbx_description
1 polymer ?
#
loop_
_entity_poly.entity_id
_entity_poly.type
_entity_poly.pdbx_seq_one_letter_code
_entity_poly.pdbx_strand_id
1 'polypeptide(L)'
;IPWEDLRYMIGEIMYGGHIVEAWDRRQARAYLEQILRPSLLDGAELCAGLPPPHAGLAQSQVVEWLQGLRLAEGPAAFGLHPNAAVGFRLREAAGLLASLSSMQQDSRSSNGAAPSSTAPPPPSKGASVAEGDEALAQVWEALPQPVEEA
;
A
#
# COMPACT_ATOMS: atom_id res chain seq x y z
N ILE A 1 -30.78 -8.56 -16.39
CA ILE A 1 -29.35 -8.70 -16.76
C ILE A 1 -28.78 -9.89 -15.98
N PRO A 2 -28.10 -10.86 -16.62
CA PRO A 2 -27.45 -11.97 -15.92
C PRO A 2 -26.17 -11.49 -15.24
N TRP A 3 -26.28 -11.07 -13.98
CA TRP A 3 -25.16 -10.48 -13.24
C TRP A 3 -24.07 -11.48 -12.87
N GLU A 4 -24.43 -12.74 -12.60
CA GLU A 4 -23.49 -13.80 -12.25
C GLU A 4 -22.56 -14.14 -13.42
N ASP A 5 -23.12 -14.30 -14.62
CA ASP A 5 -22.35 -14.56 -15.84
C ASP A 5 -21.38 -13.42 -16.16
N LEU A 6 -21.80 -12.16 -15.96
CA LEU A 6 -20.92 -11.00 -16.16
C LEU A 6 -19.75 -10.99 -15.18
N ARG A 7 -20.02 -11.27 -13.91
CA ARG A 7 -18.97 -11.35 -12.87
C ARG A 7 -18.00 -12.49 -13.16
N TYR A 8 -18.50 -13.63 -13.60
CA TYR A 8 -17.68 -14.78 -13.99
C TYR A 8 -16.82 -14.47 -15.21
N MET A 9 -17.41 -13.88 -16.25
CA MET A 9 -16.72 -13.52 -17.49
C MET A 9 -15.58 -12.52 -17.22
N ILE A 10 -15.83 -11.47 -16.43
CA ILE A 10 -14.81 -10.48 -16.10
C ILE A 10 -13.77 -11.06 -15.14
N GLY A 11 -14.20 -11.68 -14.05
CA GLY A 11 -13.31 -12.14 -12.98
C GLY A 11 -12.45 -13.35 -13.35
N GLU A 12 -13.03 -14.36 -13.98
CA GLU A 12 -12.36 -15.65 -14.21
C GLU A 12 -11.85 -15.81 -15.64
N ILE A 13 -12.55 -15.28 -16.65
CA ILE A 13 -12.13 -15.43 -18.05
C ILE A 13 -11.19 -14.29 -18.47
N MET A 14 -11.60 -13.04 -18.30
CA MET A 14 -10.82 -11.88 -18.78
C MET A 14 -9.61 -11.60 -17.89
N TYR A 15 -9.81 -11.54 -16.57
CA TYR A 15 -8.74 -11.22 -15.61
C TYR A 15 -8.18 -12.44 -14.87
N GLY A 16 -8.78 -13.63 -15.02
CA GLY A 16 -8.43 -14.79 -14.20
C GLY A 16 -7.03 -15.36 -14.46
N GLY A 17 -6.43 -15.08 -15.62
CA GLY A 17 -5.03 -15.43 -15.92
C GLY A 17 -4.00 -14.43 -15.38
N HIS A 18 -4.43 -13.23 -14.97
CA HIS A 18 -3.55 -12.22 -14.35
C HIS A 18 -3.48 -12.37 -12.82
N ILE A 19 -4.45 -13.05 -12.23
CA ILE A 19 -4.54 -13.29 -10.80
C ILE A 19 -3.99 -14.68 -10.49
N VAL A 20 -2.84 -14.74 -9.82
CA VAL A 20 -2.17 -16.01 -9.49
C VAL A 20 -2.69 -16.56 -8.16
N GLU A 21 -2.83 -15.70 -7.15
CA GLU A 21 -3.19 -16.10 -5.80
C GLU A 21 -4.70 -16.34 -5.62
N ALA A 22 -5.07 -17.39 -4.88
CA ALA A 22 -6.47 -17.70 -4.60
C ALA A 22 -7.16 -16.61 -3.76
N TRP A 23 -6.42 -15.94 -2.89
CA TRP A 23 -6.91 -14.83 -2.07
C TRP A 23 -7.24 -13.59 -2.91
N ASP A 24 -6.37 -13.26 -3.87
CA ASP A 24 -6.62 -12.15 -4.80
C ASP A 24 -7.82 -12.44 -5.70
N ARG A 25 -8.03 -13.71 -6.08
CA ARG A 25 -9.20 -14.14 -6.85
C ARG A 25 -10.49 -13.96 -6.05
N ARG A 26 -10.47 -14.30 -4.76
CA ARG A 26 -11.59 -14.05 -3.84
C ARG A 26 -11.85 -12.55 -3.67
N GLN A 27 -10.80 -11.75 -3.52
CA GLN A 27 -10.91 -10.30 -3.39
C GLN A 27 -11.51 -9.67 -4.65
N ALA A 28 -11.02 -10.04 -5.83
CA ALA A 28 -11.54 -9.55 -7.11
C ALA A 28 -13.03 -9.89 -7.29
N ARG A 29 -13.45 -11.11 -6.92
CA ARG A 29 -14.86 -11.49 -6.92
C ARG A 29 -15.70 -10.61 -5.97
N ALA A 30 -15.23 -10.36 -4.76
CA ALA A 30 -15.93 -9.48 -3.81
C ALA A 30 -16.09 -8.05 -4.35
N TYR A 31 -15.06 -7.50 -5.01
CA TYR A 31 -15.16 -6.21 -5.69
C TYR A 31 -16.19 -6.21 -6.83
N LEU A 32 -16.19 -7.24 -7.66
CA LEU A 32 -17.15 -7.37 -8.77
C LEU A 32 -18.59 -7.50 -8.27
N GLU A 33 -18.80 -8.17 -7.13
CA GLU A 33 -20.11 -8.26 -6.48
C GLU A 33 -20.62 -6.89 -5.99
N GLN A 34 -19.72 -6.03 -5.50
CA GLN A 34 -20.05 -4.69 -5.03
C GLN A 34 -20.29 -3.69 -6.18
N ILE A 35 -19.48 -3.77 -7.24
CA ILE A 35 -19.57 -2.86 -8.40
C ILE A 35 -20.74 -3.25 -9.31
N LEU A 36 -20.85 -4.53 -9.69
CA LEU A 36 -21.85 -5.03 -10.64
C LEU A 36 -23.10 -5.51 -9.91
N ARG A 37 -23.84 -4.57 -9.31
CA ARG A 37 -25.09 -4.82 -8.59
C ARG A 37 -26.31 -4.34 -9.39
N PRO A 38 -27.49 -4.99 -9.23
CA PRO A 38 -28.71 -4.56 -9.89
C PRO A 38 -29.06 -3.08 -9.64
N SER A 39 -28.84 -2.61 -8.41
CA SER A 39 -29.10 -1.23 -7.98
C SER A 39 -28.26 -0.18 -8.70
N LEU A 40 -27.20 -0.57 -9.42
CA LEU A 40 -26.39 0.35 -10.21
C LEU A 40 -27.21 1.03 -11.32
N LEU A 41 -28.16 0.30 -11.90
CA LEU A 41 -29.05 0.85 -12.93
C LEU A 41 -30.08 1.82 -12.35
N ASP A 42 -30.37 1.70 -11.06
CA ASP A 42 -31.31 2.56 -10.33
C ASP A 42 -30.65 3.88 -9.87
N GLY A 43 -29.41 4.15 -10.31
CA GLY A 43 -28.69 5.38 -9.98
C GLY A 43 -27.88 5.28 -8.68
N ALA A 44 -27.61 4.08 -8.16
CA ALA A 44 -26.74 3.93 -7.01
C ALA A 44 -25.30 4.36 -7.33
N GLU A 45 -24.62 4.91 -6.31
CA GLU A 45 -23.20 5.29 -6.42
C GLU A 45 -22.33 4.09 -6.82
N LEU A 46 -21.37 4.32 -7.72
CA LEU A 46 -20.44 3.30 -8.19
C LEU A 46 -19.40 2.97 -7.10
N CYS A 47 -18.89 4.00 -6.45
CA CYS A 47 -18.06 3.92 -5.25
C CYS A 47 -18.37 5.13 -4.36
N ALA A 48 -17.82 5.16 -3.14
CA ALA A 48 -18.11 6.23 -2.18
C ALA A 48 -17.79 7.61 -2.77
N GLY A 49 -18.84 8.40 -3.04
CA GLY A 49 -18.71 9.73 -3.63
C GLY A 49 -18.58 9.78 -5.16
N LEU A 50 -18.83 8.66 -5.87
CA LEU A 50 -18.91 8.63 -7.33
C LEU A 50 -20.34 8.33 -7.79
N PRO A 51 -21.12 9.38 -8.17
CA PRO A 51 -22.43 9.18 -8.75
C PRO A 51 -22.31 8.54 -10.14
N PRO A 52 -23.31 7.76 -10.59
CA PRO A 52 -23.32 7.21 -11.94
C PRO A 52 -23.51 8.34 -12.99
N PRO A 53 -22.93 8.19 -14.20
CA PRO A 53 -23.18 9.13 -15.28
C PRO A 53 -24.66 9.10 -15.69
N HIS A 54 -25.20 10.23 -16.15
CA HIS A 54 -26.55 10.29 -16.67
C HIS A 54 -26.71 9.37 -17.90
N ALA A 55 -27.80 8.61 -17.93
CA ALA A 55 -28.08 7.67 -19.02
C ALA A 55 -28.19 8.41 -20.37
N GLY A 56 -27.51 7.92 -21.40
CA GLY A 56 -27.59 8.45 -22.76
C GLY A 56 -26.59 9.56 -23.12
N LEU A 57 -25.64 9.90 -22.25
CA LEU A 57 -24.56 10.84 -22.58
C LEU A 57 -23.65 10.27 -23.67
N ALA A 58 -23.23 11.15 -24.60
CA ALA A 58 -22.20 10.80 -25.57
C ALA A 58 -20.84 10.64 -24.87
N GLN A 59 -19.93 9.86 -25.46
CA GLN A 59 -18.60 9.61 -24.87
C GLN A 59 -17.86 10.91 -24.49
N SER A 60 -17.92 11.94 -25.35
CA SER A 60 -17.30 13.23 -25.08
C SER A 60 -17.85 13.92 -23.84
N GLN A 61 -19.17 13.85 -23.63
CA GLN A 61 -19.84 14.45 -22.49
C GLN A 61 -19.53 13.69 -21.19
N VAL A 62 -19.36 12.36 -21.26
CA VAL A 62 -18.91 11.57 -20.11
C VAL A 62 -17.49 11.97 -19.70
N VAL A 63 -16.60 12.22 -20.65
CA VAL A 63 -15.22 12.65 -20.36
C VAL A 63 -15.20 14.03 -19.71
N GLU A 64 -15.98 14.98 -20.22
CA GLU A 64 -16.10 16.32 -19.62
C GLU A 64 -16.69 16.27 -18.20
N TRP A 65 -17.71 15.43 -18.00
CA TRP A 65 -18.29 15.18 -16.68
C TRP A 65 -17.25 14.58 -15.70
N LEU A 66 -16.47 13.59 -16.14
CA LEU A 66 -15.39 13.01 -15.33
C LEU A 66 -14.32 14.03 -14.94
N GLN A 67 -13.99 14.98 -15.83
CA GLN A 67 -13.02 16.04 -15.54
C GLN A 67 -13.54 17.06 -14.51
N GLY A 68 -14.84 17.28 -14.47
CA GLY A 68 -15.48 18.15 -13.47
C GLY A 68 -15.64 17.50 -12.09
N LEU A 69 -15.51 16.17 -11.99
CA LEU A 69 -15.67 15.42 -10.76
C LEU A 69 -14.43 15.51 -9.88
N ARG A 70 -14.60 16.05 -8.67
CA ARG A 70 -13.59 16.00 -7.63
C ARG A 70 -13.72 14.68 -6.88
N LEU A 71 -13.12 13.63 -7.43
CA LEU A 71 -13.16 12.29 -6.84
C LEU A 71 -12.54 12.29 -5.44
N ALA A 72 -13.21 11.61 -4.50
CA ALA A 72 -12.63 11.39 -3.18
C ALA A 72 -11.58 10.27 -3.29
N GLU A 73 -10.31 10.61 -3.47
CA GLU A 73 -9.21 9.62 -3.60
C GLU A 73 -8.81 8.93 -2.27
N GLY A 74 -9.72 8.89 -1.29
CA GLY A 74 -9.47 8.28 0.02
C GLY A 74 -9.60 6.75 0.00
N PRO A 75 -9.09 6.04 1.03
CA PRO A 75 -9.23 4.58 1.14
C PRO A 75 -10.68 4.09 1.02
N ALA A 76 -11.63 4.90 1.49
CA ALA A 76 -13.06 4.59 1.43
C ALA A 76 -13.59 4.43 0.00
N ALA A 77 -13.02 5.13 -1.00
CA ALA A 77 -13.42 4.95 -2.40
C ALA A 77 -13.08 3.56 -2.94
N PHE A 78 -12.07 2.90 -2.36
CA PHE A 78 -11.69 1.52 -2.64
C PHE A 78 -12.35 0.52 -1.69
N GLY A 79 -13.31 0.95 -0.85
CA GLY A 79 -13.93 0.07 0.16
C GLY A 79 -13.01 -0.29 1.33
N LEU A 80 -11.91 0.44 1.52
CA LEU A 80 -10.96 0.23 2.62
C LEU A 80 -11.26 1.11 3.83
N HIS A 81 -10.87 0.65 5.01
CA HIS A 81 -10.96 1.43 6.25
C HIS A 81 -10.02 2.66 6.18
N PRO A 82 -10.40 3.83 6.71
CA PRO A 82 -9.58 5.05 6.67
C PRO A 82 -8.17 4.89 7.27
N ASN A 83 -7.98 3.96 8.20
CA ASN A 83 -6.65 3.64 8.76
C ASN A 83 -5.64 3.16 7.72
N ALA A 84 -6.08 2.63 6.57
CA ALA A 84 -5.19 2.24 5.48
C ALA A 84 -4.36 3.42 4.94
N ALA A 85 -4.88 4.65 5.02
CA ALA A 85 -4.13 5.84 4.63
C ALA A 85 -2.94 6.14 5.55
N VAL A 86 -3.03 5.76 6.84
CA VAL A 86 -1.97 6.06 7.82
C VAL A 86 -0.70 5.29 7.47
N GLY A 87 -0.82 3.97 7.25
CA GLY A 87 0.32 3.13 6.87
C GLY A 87 0.91 3.50 5.50
N PHE A 88 0.08 3.93 4.56
CA PHE A 88 0.54 4.46 3.28
C PHE A 88 1.39 5.73 3.47
N ARG A 89 0.87 6.74 4.17
CA ARG A 89 1.58 8.01 4.43
C ARG A 89 2.87 7.82 5.22
N LEU A 90 2.89 6.88 6.17
CA LEU A 90 4.09 6.57 6.94
C LEU A 90 5.19 5.96 6.05
N ARG A 91 4.84 5.03 5.15
CA ARG A 91 5.81 4.45 4.21
C ARG A 91 6.34 5.48 3.23
N GLU A 92 5.46 6.36 2.74
CA GLU A 92 5.84 7.46 1.86
C GLU A 92 6.79 8.44 2.57
N ALA A 93 6.47 8.86 3.80
CA ALA A 93 7.33 9.73 4.60
C ALA A 93 8.69 9.08 4.90
N ALA A 94 8.72 7.79 5.23
CA ALA A 94 9.96 7.04 5.44
C ALA A 94 10.80 6.98 4.15
N GLY A 95 10.16 6.74 3.00
CA GLY A 95 10.81 6.78 1.69
C GLY A 95 11.42 8.14 1.38
N LEU A 96 10.68 9.23 1.60
CA LEU A 96 11.16 10.60 1.42
C LEU A 96 12.36 10.91 2.32
N LEU A 97 12.30 10.54 3.60
CA LEU A 97 13.41 10.73 4.54
C LEU A 97 14.64 9.90 4.15
N ALA A 98 14.45 8.66 3.68
CA ALA A 98 15.53 7.83 3.18
C ALA A 98 16.20 8.46 1.94
N SER A 99 15.40 8.96 0.99
CA SER A 99 15.91 9.66 -0.20
C SER A 99 16.69 10.93 0.17
N LEU A 100 16.18 11.72 1.12
CA LEU A 100 16.88 12.89 1.63
C LEU A 100 18.21 12.52 2.31
N SER A 101 18.21 11.45 3.11
CA SER A 101 19.43 10.95 3.76
C SER A 101 20.47 10.50 2.72
N SER A 102 20.07 9.82 1.65
CA SER A 102 21.01 9.42 0.59
C SER A 102 21.60 10.64 -0.13
N MET A 103 20.80 11.68 -0.39
CA MET A 103 21.30 12.91 -1.03
C MET A 103 22.28 13.69 -0.13
N GLN A 104 22.10 13.65 1.19
CA GLN A 104 22.99 14.34 2.13
C GLN A 104 24.38 13.69 2.24
N GLN A 105 24.49 12.37 2.10
CA GLN A 105 25.76 11.65 2.24
C GLN A 105 26.73 11.92 1.08
N ASP A 106 26.23 12.09 -0.15
CA ASP A 106 27.08 12.44 -1.31
C ASP A 106 27.70 13.84 -1.21
N SER A 107 27.03 14.78 -0.54
CA SER A 107 27.53 16.16 -0.37
C SER A 107 28.64 16.32 0.68
N ARG A 108 28.89 15.30 1.53
CA ARG A 108 29.91 15.33 2.59
C ARG A 108 31.19 14.59 2.25
N SER A 109 31.32 14.00 1.06
CA SER A 109 32.49 13.21 0.66
C SER A 109 33.51 13.94 -0.22
N SER A 110 33.62 15.27 -0.16
CA SER A 110 34.83 15.95 -0.67
C SER A 110 35.26 17.15 0.18
N ASN A 111 36.48 17.00 0.72
CA ASN A 111 37.39 17.99 1.31
C ASN A 111 37.05 18.64 2.67
N GLY A 112 37.62 18.03 3.72
CA GLY A 112 38.79 18.62 4.40
C GLY A 112 38.56 19.29 5.77
N ALA A 113 39.03 18.65 6.84
CA ALA A 113 39.75 19.31 7.94
C ALA A 113 40.35 18.27 8.91
N ALA A 114 41.66 18.06 8.84
CA ALA A 114 42.46 17.94 10.06
C ALA A 114 42.94 19.36 10.40
N PRO A 115 42.84 19.81 11.66
CA PRO A 115 44.03 19.72 12.51
C PRO A 115 43.77 19.34 13.98
N SER A 116 44.82 18.78 14.58
CA SER A 116 45.16 18.76 16.02
C SER A 116 44.22 18.11 17.04
N SER A 117 44.69 16.96 17.56
CA SER A 117 44.64 16.51 18.96
C SER A 117 43.43 16.94 19.79
N THR A 118 42.33 16.21 19.69
CA THR A 118 41.58 15.57 20.78
C THR A 118 40.49 14.77 20.10
N ALA A 119 40.72 13.46 19.94
CA ALA A 119 39.79 12.57 19.28
C ALA A 119 38.49 12.49 20.10
N PRO A 120 37.31 12.84 19.55
CA PRO A 120 36.07 12.25 20.04
C PRO A 120 36.14 10.73 19.80
N PRO A 121 35.60 9.89 20.70
CA PRO A 121 35.63 8.44 20.51
C PRO A 121 35.03 8.11 19.14
N PRO A 122 35.61 7.14 18.41
CA PRO A 122 35.07 6.75 17.12
C PRO A 122 33.59 6.36 17.29
N PRO A 123 32.71 6.62 16.30
CA PRO A 123 31.43 5.94 16.30
C PRO A 123 31.74 4.45 16.45
N SER A 124 31.22 3.83 17.51
CA SER A 124 31.37 2.40 17.74
C SER A 124 31.16 1.71 16.39
N LYS A 125 32.18 0.97 15.94
CA LYS A 125 32.12 0.12 14.75
C LYS A 125 30.70 -0.40 14.66
N GLY A 126 30.03 -0.16 13.54
CA GLY A 126 28.69 -0.69 13.30
C GLY A 126 28.68 -2.14 13.79
N ALA A 127 27.71 -2.44 14.67
CA ALA A 127 27.69 -3.65 15.49
C ALA A 127 28.22 -4.82 14.65
N SER A 128 29.34 -5.38 15.08
CA SER A 128 29.95 -6.46 14.31
C SER A 128 28.95 -7.61 14.24
N VAL A 129 28.94 -8.39 13.16
CA VAL A 129 28.00 -9.52 13.01
C VAL A 129 28.04 -10.44 14.26
N ALA A 130 29.21 -10.59 14.88
CA ALA A 130 29.40 -11.31 16.14
C ALA A 130 28.64 -10.70 17.34
N GLU A 131 28.56 -9.37 17.42
CA GLU A 131 27.83 -8.64 18.45
C GLU A 131 26.30 -8.78 18.24
N GLY A 132 25.88 -8.89 16.98
CA GLY A 132 24.51 -9.23 16.61
C GLY A 132 24.14 -10.67 16.97
N ASP A 133 25.01 -11.64 16.69
CA ASP A 133 24.80 -13.05 17.04
C ASP A 133 24.74 -13.27 18.55
N GLU A 134 25.58 -12.56 19.32
CA GLU A 134 25.56 -12.60 20.78
C GLU A 134 24.28 -11.97 21.36
N ALA A 135 23.82 -10.85 20.78
CA ALA A 135 22.55 -10.24 21.17
C ALA A 135 21.35 -11.14 20.84
N LEU A 136 21.38 -11.85 19.69
CA LEU A 136 20.33 -12.80 19.32
C LEU A 136 20.29 -14.02 20.24
N ALA A 137 21.45 -14.53 20.66
CA ALA A 137 21.53 -15.62 21.62
C ALA A 137 20.97 -15.22 23.00
N GLN A 138 21.28 -14.00 23.46
CA GLN A 138 20.73 -13.46 24.70
C GLN A 138 19.20 -13.28 24.63
N VAL A 139 18.68 -12.81 23.49
CA VAL A 139 17.23 -12.69 23.28
C VAL A 139 16.56 -14.05 23.20
N TRP A 140 17.16 -15.03 22.51
CA TRP A 140 16.65 -16.39 22.40
C TRP A 140 16.54 -17.08 23.77
N GLU A 141 17.54 -16.89 24.63
CA GLU A 141 17.56 -17.45 25.99
C GLU A 141 16.58 -16.75 26.92
N ALA A 142 16.32 -15.46 26.70
CA ALA A 142 15.37 -14.67 27.49
C ALA A 142 13.90 -14.91 27.10
N LEU A 143 13.63 -15.60 25.99
CA LEU A 143 12.27 -15.89 25.57
C LEU A 143 11.64 -16.96 26.48
N PRO A 144 10.41 -16.73 26.99
CA PRO A 144 9.68 -17.75 27.73
C PRO A 144 9.50 -19.00 26.86
N GLN A 145 9.96 -20.15 27.34
CA GLN A 145 9.76 -21.42 26.67
C GLN A 145 8.26 -21.74 26.59
N PRO A 146 7.77 -22.37 25.50
CA PRO A 146 6.38 -22.74 25.38
C PRO A 146 5.99 -23.64 26.57
N VAL A 147 4.88 -23.31 27.23
CA VAL A 147 4.33 -24.14 28.30
C VAL A 147 3.95 -25.48 27.69
N GLU A 148 4.66 -26.56 28.05
CA GLU A 148 4.22 -27.91 27.73
C GLU A 148 2.87 -28.14 28.43
N GLU A 149 1.79 -28.13 27.65
CA GLU A 149 0.45 -28.46 28.13
C GLU A 149 0.44 -29.93 28.58
N ALA A 150 0.11 -30.14 29.87
CA ALA A 150 -0.05 -31.44 30.51
C ALA A 150 -1.45 -32.05 30.27
#